data_AF-A0A024P3T4-F1
#
_entry.id   AF-A0A024P3T4-F1
#
_cell.length_a   1.000
_cell.length_b   1.000
_cell.length_c   1.000
_cell.angle_alpha   90.00
_cell.angle_beta   90.00
_cell.angle_gamma   90.00
#
_symmetry.space_group_name_H-M   'P 1'
#
loop_
_entity.id
_entity.type
_entity.pdbx_description
1 polymer ?
#
loop_
_entity_poly.entity_id
_entity_poly.type
_entity_poly.pdbx_seq_one_letter_code
_entity_poly.pdbx_strand_id
1 'polypeptide(L)'
;METFDYLVRGAEHRAKDAILSINHANELLFKLLLKENNEYLIFSDIAKYMNAKKKMIEQNKNSVFDIAPGLQTVGFTEAIKRLELLCEINVPDSLKRSLMYLNKKRNEITHYEINMEQGEFDDLMNKLQKSYELTVEFFSRHVDELENLIDEARFEMTADDFFEPDVEAMADEAYIDYLEGAYEDLGEGKW
;
A
#
# COMPACT_ATOMS: atom_id res chain seq x y z
N MET A 1 -6.83 23.50 -19.92
CA MET A 1 -7.04 22.58 -18.79
C MET A 1 -8.48 22.13 -18.89
N GLU A 2 -8.70 20.90 -19.33
CA GLU A 2 -10.06 20.36 -19.47
C GLU A 2 -10.65 20.11 -18.08
N THR A 3 -11.85 20.64 -17.88
CA THR A 3 -12.64 20.61 -16.65
C THR A 3 -13.13 19.19 -16.34
N PHE A 4 -12.93 18.78 -15.09
CA PHE A 4 -13.10 17.43 -14.51
C PHE A 4 -14.53 16.86 -14.49
N ASP A 5 -15.51 17.50 -15.13
CA ASP A 5 -16.94 17.24 -14.89
C ASP A 5 -17.60 16.24 -15.87
N TYR A 6 -16.80 15.43 -16.58
CA TYR A 6 -17.32 14.43 -17.54
C TYR A 6 -16.55 13.09 -17.50
N LEU A 7 -16.54 12.41 -16.34
CA LEU A 7 -16.11 11.00 -16.27
C LEU A 7 -17.22 10.10 -15.72
N VAL A 8 -18.11 9.67 -16.63
CA VAL A 8 -19.02 8.52 -16.42
C VAL A 8 -18.26 7.17 -16.48
N ARG A 9 -16.97 7.18 -16.87
CA ARG A 9 -16.08 6.01 -16.90
C ARG A 9 -14.76 6.33 -16.19
N GLY A 10 -14.35 5.46 -15.27
CA GLY A 10 -13.07 5.59 -14.55
C GLY A 10 -13.02 4.80 -13.23
N ALA A 11 -14.15 4.65 -12.53
CA ALA A 11 -14.24 3.87 -11.30
C ALA A 11 -13.81 2.41 -11.49
N GLU A 12 -14.18 1.79 -12.62
CA GLU A 12 -13.82 0.41 -12.97
C GLU A 12 -12.30 0.22 -13.14
N HIS A 13 -11.62 1.17 -13.80
CA HIS A 13 -10.17 1.14 -13.96
C HIS A 13 -9.46 1.30 -12.61
N ARG A 14 -9.94 2.23 -11.77
CA ARG A 14 -9.41 2.41 -10.41
C ARG A 14 -9.62 1.18 -9.54
N ALA A 15 -10.79 0.56 -9.61
CA ALA A 15 -11.09 -0.66 -8.87
C ALA A 15 -10.17 -1.82 -9.30
N LYS A 16 -9.95 -1.97 -10.61
CA LYS A 16 -8.98 -2.93 -11.15
C LYS A 16 -7.58 -2.68 -10.60
N ASP A 17 -7.09 -1.46 -10.69
CA ASP A 17 -5.74 -1.10 -10.24
C ASP A 17 -5.59 -1.27 -8.73
N ALA A 18 -6.63 -0.94 -7.95
CA ALA A 18 -6.67 -1.17 -6.51
C ALA A 18 -6.63 -2.67 -6.16
N ILE A 19 -7.39 -3.52 -6.87
CA ILE A 19 -7.37 -4.98 -6.67
C ILE A 19 -5.99 -5.58 -7.03
N LEU A 20 -5.36 -5.10 -8.11
CA LEU A 20 -4.01 -5.54 -8.48
C LEU A 20 -2.99 -5.12 -7.42
N SER A 21 -3.05 -3.85 -7.01
CA SER A 21 -2.11 -3.24 -6.06
C SER A 21 -2.22 -3.87 -4.68
N ILE A 22 -3.42 -4.06 -4.14
CA ILE A 22 -3.60 -4.65 -2.80
C ILE A 22 -3.13 -6.10 -2.73
N ASN A 23 -3.36 -6.89 -3.78
CA ASN A 23 -2.86 -8.27 -3.82
C ASN A 23 -1.34 -8.29 -3.84
N HIS A 24 -0.73 -7.43 -4.66
CA HIS A 24 0.72 -7.32 -4.75
C HIS A 24 1.33 -6.81 -3.44
N ALA A 25 0.76 -5.77 -2.83
CA ALA A 25 1.19 -5.21 -1.56
C ALA A 25 1.14 -6.27 -0.45
N ASN A 26 0.05 -7.02 -0.32
CA ASN A 26 -0.04 -8.12 0.64
C ASN A 26 1.04 -9.19 0.40
N GLU A 27 1.27 -9.59 -0.86
CA GLU A 27 2.33 -10.54 -1.19
C GLU A 27 3.72 -10.04 -0.77
N LEU A 28 4.02 -8.75 -1.00
CA LEU A 28 5.27 -8.12 -0.56
C LEU A 28 5.38 -8.06 0.97
N LEU A 29 4.31 -7.66 1.67
CA LEU A 29 4.31 -7.57 3.13
C LEU A 29 4.48 -8.94 3.79
N PHE A 30 3.83 -10.00 3.30
CA PHE A 30 4.10 -11.35 3.81
C PHE A 30 5.55 -11.80 3.54
N LYS A 31 6.10 -11.46 2.37
CA LYS A 31 7.52 -11.74 2.07
C LYS A 31 8.47 -10.94 2.95
N LEU A 32 8.11 -9.71 3.32
CA LEU A 32 8.88 -8.90 4.27
C LEU A 32 8.97 -9.61 5.61
N LEU A 33 7.85 -10.02 6.19
CA LEU A 33 7.81 -10.75 7.47
C LEU A 33 8.65 -12.04 7.44
N LEU A 34 8.57 -12.79 6.32
CA LEU A 34 9.41 -13.97 6.13
C LEU A 34 10.90 -13.62 6.07
N LYS A 35 11.26 -12.56 5.34
CA LYS A 35 12.65 -12.14 5.17
C LYS A 35 13.25 -11.66 6.48
N GLU A 36 12.49 -10.94 7.29
CA GLU A 36 12.90 -10.45 8.61
C GLU A 36 13.18 -11.60 9.58
N ASN A 37 12.39 -12.68 9.50
CA ASN A 37 12.68 -13.92 10.23
C ASN A 37 13.93 -14.62 9.66
N ASN A 38 13.88 -14.96 8.37
CA ASN A 38 15.03 -15.47 7.64
C ASN A 38 14.90 -15.32 6.12
N GLU A 39 15.91 -14.74 5.49
CA GLU A 39 15.94 -14.47 4.04
C GLU A 39 15.60 -15.70 3.19
N TYR A 40 16.05 -16.91 3.54
CA TYR A 40 15.80 -18.09 2.68
C TYR A 40 14.31 -18.44 2.55
N LEU A 41 13.48 -17.99 3.51
CA LEU A 41 12.06 -18.33 3.58
C LEU A 41 11.25 -17.72 2.43
N ILE A 42 11.75 -16.69 1.76
CA ILE A 42 11.05 -16.07 0.63
C ILE A 42 11.23 -16.84 -0.69
N PHE A 43 12.16 -17.80 -0.74
CA PHE A 43 12.50 -18.51 -1.99
C PHE A 43 11.75 -19.83 -2.12
N SER A 44 11.27 -20.13 -3.33
CA SER A 44 10.54 -21.37 -3.59
C SER A 44 11.45 -22.60 -3.58
N ASP A 45 12.72 -22.43 -3.97
CA ASP A 45 13.72 -23.48 -4.05
C ASP A 45 14.96 -23.11 -3.23
N ILE A 46 15.11 -23.74 -2.06
CA ILE A 46 16.21 -23.49 -1.13
C ILE A 46 17.55 -23.88 -1.74
N ALA A 47 17.61 -24.95 -2.54
CA ALA A 47 18.86 -25.38 -3.16
C ALA A 47 19.36 -24.35 -4.18
N LYS A 48 18.46 -23.78 -4.99
CA LYS A 48 18.79 -22.67 -5.91
C LYS A 48 19.22 -21.42 -5.14
N TYR A 49 18.53 -21.08 -4.06
CA TYR A 49 18.92 -19.97 -3.20
C TYR A 49 20.33 -20.17 -2.62
N MET A 50 20.63 -21.32 -2.02
CA MET A 50 21.95 -21.60 -1.43
C MET A 50 23.08 -21.51 -2.48
N ASN A 51 22.84 -22.04 -3.68
CA ASN A 51 23.78 -21.94 -4.79
C ASN A 51 24.00 -20.48 -5.23
N ALA A 52 22.95 -19.68 -5.30
CA ALA A 52 23.04 -18.25 -5.59
C ALA A 52 23.77 -17.49 -4.47
N LYS A 53 23.46 -17.78 -3.21
CA LYS A 53 24.07 -17.15 -2.02
C LYS A 53 25.57 -17.43 -1.95
N LYS A 54 25.99 -18.67 -2.23
CA LYS A 54 27.42 -19.03 -2.30
C LYS A 54 28.15 -18.18 -3.35
N LYS A 55 27.62 -18.14 -4.57
CA LYS A 55 28.19 -17.34 -5.68
C LYS A 55 28.18 -15.84 -5.39
N MET A 56 27.15 -15.35 -4.69
CA MET A 56 27.03 -13.94 -4.28
C MET A 56 28.19 -13.56 -3.34
N ILE A 57 28.53 -14.43 -2.39
CA ILE A 57 29.66 -14.25 -1.48
C ILE A 57 30.99 -14.32 -2.26
N GLU A 58 31.16 -15.32 -3.12
CA GLU A 58 32.39 -15.49 -3.93
C GLU A 58 32.66 -14.31 -4.87
N GLN A 59 31.60 -13.67 -5.39
CA GLN A 59 31.69 -12.56 -6.33
C GLN A 59 31.53 -11.18 -5.67
N ASN A 60 31.44 -11.14 -4.33
CA ASN A 60 31.23 -9.92 -3.53
C ASN A 60 30.08 -9.05 -4.06
N LYS A 61 28.91 -9.67 -4.30
CA LYS A 61 27.68 -9.00 -4.74
C LYS A 61 26.76 -8.70 -3.55
N ASN A 62 25.87 -7.72 -3.73
CA ASN A 62 24.98 -7.25 -2.67
C ASN A 62 23.66 -8.04 -2.62
N SER A 63 23.26 -8.68 -3.73
CA SER A 63 21.99 -9.40 -3.81
C SER A 63 22.13 -10.76 -4.49
N VAL A 64 21.37 -11.75 -4.02
CA VAL A 64 21.25 -13.05 -4.70
C VAL A 64 20.64 -12.93 -6.09
N PHE A 65 19.86 -11.88 -6.34
CA PHE A 65 19.28 -11.59 -7.65
C PHE A 65 20.31 -11.04 -8.65
N ASP A 66 21.42 -10.46 -8.19
CA ASP A 66 22.53 -10.06 -9.09
C ASP A 66 23.20 -11.28 -9.72
N ILE A 67 23.15 -12.42 -9.03
CA ILE A 67 23.70 -13.71 -9.47
C ILE A 67 22.65 -14.52 -10.23
N ALA A 68 21.42 -14.54 -9.73
CA ALA A 68 20.33 -15.33 -10.25
C ALA A 68 19.05 -14.48 -10.39
N PRO A 69 18.94 -13.65 -11.46
CA PRO A 69 17.78 -12.77 -11.66
C PRO A 69 16.44 -13.53 -11.77
N GLY A 70 16.48 -14.78 -12.26
CA GLY A 70 15.31 -15.63 -12.40
C GLY A 70 14.94 -16.44 -11.15
N LEU A 71 15.57 -16.16 -9.99
CA LEU A 71 15.28 -16.89 -8.76
C LEU A 71 13.83 -16.64 -8.33
N GLN A 72 13.06 -17.72 -8.19
CA GLN A 72 11.63 -17.62 -7.91
C GLN A 72 11.38 -17.46 -6.41
N THR A 73 10.42 -16.60 -6.08
CA THR A 73 9.95 -16.41 -4.70
C THR A 73 8.64 -17.14 -4.47
N VAL A 74 8.29 -17.34 -3.20
CA VAL A 74 7.01 -17.93 -2.82
C VAL A 74 5.85 -16.99 -3.18
N GLY A 75 4.71 -17.57 -3.57
CA GLY A 75 3.47 -16.81 -3.69
C GLY A 75 2.78 -16.63 -2.34
N PHE A 76 1.75 -15.80 -2.32
CA PHE A 76 0.91 -15.49 -1.16
C PHE A 76 0.54 -16.71 -0.26
N THR A 77 -0.04 -17.77 -0.83
CA THR A 77 -0.52 -18.92 -0.05
C THR A 77 0.61 -19.65 0.67
N GLU A 78 1.74 -19.83 -0.01
CA GLU A 78 2.93 -20.47 0.56
C GLU A 78 3.58 -19.56 1.60
N ALA A 79 3.54 -18.23 1.39
CA ALA A 79 4.08 -17.28 2.35
C ALA A 79 3.34 -17.32 3.70
N ILE A 80 2.00 -17.32 3.67
CA ILE A 80 1.18 -17.48 4.89
C ILE A 80 1.52 -18.79 5.60
N LYS A 81 1.54 -19.90 4.86
CA LYS A 81 1.83 -21.22 5.42
C LYS A 81 3.20 -21.24 6.12
N ARG A 82 4.21 -20.60 5.54
CA ARG A 82 5.54 -20.49 6.16
C ARG A 82 5.54 -19.59 7.39
N LEU A 83 4.79 -18.50 7.40
CA LEU A 83 4.67 -17.64 8.58
C LEU A 83 4.05 -18.41 9.75
N GLU A 84 2.95 -19.11 9.51
CA GLU A 84 2.23 -19.86 10.54
C GLU A 84 3.06 -21.04 11.07
N LEU A 85 3.76 -21.77 10.20
CA LEU A 85 4.48 -23.00 10.59
C LEU A 85 5.93 -22.79 11.01
N LEU A 86 6.59 -21.74 10.51
CA LEU A 86 8.04 -21.54 10.67
C LEU A 86 8.41 -20.26 11.42
N CYS A 87 7.50 -19.28 11.49
CA CYS A 87 7.73 -18.00 12.15
C CYS A 87 6.80 -17.76 13.35
N GLU A 88 5.91 -18.71 13.65
CA GLU A 88 4.91 -18.60 14.73
C GLU A 88 3.99 -17.36 14.63
N ILE A 89 3.85 -16.81 13.42
CA ILE A 89 2.97 -15.67 13.13
C ILE A 89 1.65 -16.22 12.60
N ASN A 90 0.62 -16.18 13.45
CA ASN A 90 -0.71 -16.65 13.09
C ASN A 90 -1.47 -15.60 12.28
N VAL A 91 -1.80 -15.90 11.03
CA VAL A 91 -2.55 -14.99 10.16
C VAL A 91 -4.05 -15.19 10.40
N PRO A 92 -4.81 -14.12 10.74
CA PRO A 92 -6.25 -14.24 11.00
C PRO A 92 -7.01 -14.86 9.84
N ASP A 93 -7.93 -15.78 10.16
CA ASP A 93 -8.79 -16.43 9.17
C ASP A 93 -9.63 -15.45 8.36
N SER A 94 -10.05 -14.33 8.96
CA SER A 94 -10.76 -13.24 8.28
C SER A 94 -9.90 -12.67 7.15
N LEU A 95 -8.64 -12.31 7.44
CA LEU A 95 -7.70 -11.79 6.46
C LEU A 95 -7.42 -12.81 5.36
N LYS A 96 -7.15 -14.08 5.73
CA LYS A 96 -6.91 -15.16 4.75
C LYS A 96 -8.06 -15.30 3.77
N ARG A 97 -9.30 -15.36 4.25
CA ARG A 97 -10.51 -15.47 3.40
C ARG A 97 -10.68 -14.24 2.52
N SER A 98 -10.47 -13.05 3.07
CA SER A 98 -10.59 -11.78 2.33
C SER A 98 -9.60 -11.70 1.17
N LEU A 99 -8.33 -12.03 1.44
CA LEU A 99 -7.28 -12.01 0.42
C LEU A 99 -7.44 -13.14 -0.61
N MET A 100 -7.90 -14.33 -0.20
CA MET A 100 -8.23 -15.40 -1.16
C MET A 100 -9.33 -14.96 -2.13
N TYR A 101 -10.36 -14.25 -1.66
CA TYR A 101 -11.40 -13.67 -2.51
C TYR A 101 -10.81 -12.65 -3.49
N LEU A 102 -10.00 -11.70 -3.01
CA LEU A 102 -9.39 -10.70 -3.89
C LEU A 102 -8.41 -11.31 -4.89
N ASN A 103 -7.69 -12.36 -4.53
CA ASN A 103 -6.79 -13.04 -5.46
C ASN A 103 -7.57 -13.75 -6.58
N LYS A 104 -8.74 -14.33 -6.26
CA LYS A 104 -9.65 -14.87 -7.27
C LYS A 104 -10.13 -13.76 -8.22
N LYS A 105 -10.59 -12.63 -7.67
CA LYS A 105 -11.04 -11.48 -8.47
C LYS A 105 -9.92 -10.91 -9.33
N ARG A 106 -8.70 -10.82 -8.81
CA ARG A 106 -7.52 -10.41 -9.58
C ARG A 106 -7.25 -11.33 -10.77
N ASN A 107 -7.34 -12.65 -10.58
CA ASN A 107 -7.16 -13.62 -11.66
C ASN A 107 -8.27 -13.48 -12.72
N GLU A 108 -9.51 -13.29 -12.28
CA GLU A 108 -10.63 -13.01 -13.17
C GLU A 108 -10.36 -11.73 -14.00
N ILE A 109 -9.93 -10.63 -13.37
CA ILE A 109 -9.68 -9.33 -14.04
C ILE A 109 -8.49 -9.38 -15.00
N THR A 110 -7.46 -10.15 -14.64
CA THR A 110 -6.21 -10.24 -15.41
C THR A 110 -6.37 -11.12 -16.65
N HIS A 111 -7.19 -12.18 -16.57
CA HIS A 111 -7.32 -13.18 -17.63
C HIS A 111 -8.63 -13.09 -18.42
N TYR A 112 -9.67 -12.41 -17.92
CA TYR A 112 -10.99 -12.35 -18.54
C TYR A 112 -11.58 -10.93 -18.51
N GLU A 113 -12.36 -10.58 -19.53
CA GLU A 113 -13.29 -9.43 -19.45
C GLU A 113 -14.39 -9.81 -18.45
N ILE A 114 -14.27 -9.33 -17.22
CA ILE A 114 -15.34 -9.52 -16.23
C ILE A 114 -16.50 -8.60 -16.59
N ASN A 115 -17.68 -9.20 -16.76
CA ASN A 115 -18.94 -8.47 -16.71
C ASN A 115 -19.54 -8.66 -15.32
N MET A 116 -19.72 -7.56 -14.58
CA MET A 116 -20.35 -7.54 -13.26
C MET A 116 -21.54 -6.58 -13.30
N GLU A 117 -22.62 -6.93 -12.62
CA GLU A 117 -23.73 -6.01 -12.38
C GLU A 117 -23.38 -5.03 -11.24
N GLN A 118 -24.09 -3.89 -11.16
CA GLN A 118 -23.78 -2.84 -10.18
C GLN A 118 -23.73 -3.36 -8.73
N GLY A 119 -24.67 -4.21 -8.34
CA GLY A 119 -24.69 -4.78 -6.99
C GLY A 119 -23.49 -5.69 -6.69
N GLU A 120 -22.98 -6.41 -7.71
CA GLU A 120 -21.76 -7.22 -7.57
C GLU A 120 -20.52 -6.35 -7.48
N PHE A 121 -20.50 -5.23 -8.20
CA PHE A 121 -19.43 -4.25 -8.13
C PHE A 121 -19.38 -3.58 -6.76
N ASP A 122 -20.51 -3.15 -6.21
CA ASP A 122 -20.58 -2.53 -4.88
C ASP A 122 -20.14 -3.52 -3.78
N ASP A 123 -20.53 -4.79 -3.90
CA ASP A 123 -20.08 -5.85 -3.00
C ASP A 123 -18.57 -6.13 -3.11
N LEU A 124 -18.01 -6.08 -4.32
CA LEU A 124 -16.56 -6.15 -4.54
C LEU A 124 -15.83 -4.98 -3.88
N MET A 125 -16.35 -3.76 -4.01
CA MET A 125 -15.77 -2.56 -3.39
C MET A 125 -15.79 -2.64 -1.87
N ASN A 126 -16.90 -3.09 -1.27
CA ASN A 126 -16.98 -3.32 0.18
C ASN A 126 -15.96 -4.38 0.66
N LYS A 127 -15.79 -5.47 -0.09
CA LYS A 127 -14.80 -6.50 0.22
C LYS A 127 -13.36 -6.00 0.03
N LEU A 128 -13.12 -5.15 -0.95
CA LEU A 128 -11.82 -4.52 -1.18
C LEU A 128 -11.45 -3.61 -0.01
N GLN A 129 -12.35 -2.72 0.40
CA GLN A 129 -12.18 -1.87 1.58
C GLN A 129 -11.94 -2.73 2.83
N LYS A 130 -12.75 -3.77 3.04
CA LYS A 130 -12.57 -4.62 4.22
C LYS A 130 -11.23 -5.36 4.23
N SER A 131 -10.76 -5.78 3.06
CA SER A 131 -9.45 -6.41 2.92
C SER A 131 -8.34 -5.43 3.27
N TYR A 132 -8.45 -4.17 2.84
CA TYR A 132 -7.49 -3.13 3.18
C TYR A 132 -7.42 -2.90 4.69
N GLU A 133 -8.56 -2.73 5.36
CA GLU A 133 -8.60 -2.58 6.82
C GLU A 133 -7.93 -3.75 7.55
N LEU A 134 -8.26 -4.99 7.16
CA LEU A 134 -7.66 -6.19 7.76
C LEU A 134 -6.17 -6.30 7.47
N THR A 135 -5.71 -5.86 6.30
CA THR A 135 -4.29 -5.81 5.93
C THR A 135 -3.57 -4.84 6.86
N VAL A 136 -4.04 -3.60 6.99
CA VAL A 136 -3.42 -2.61 7.89
C VAL A 136 -3.41 -3.12 9.32
N GLU A 137 -4.57 -3.51 9.86
CA GLU A 137 -4.70 -4.02 11.24
C GLU A 137 -3.71 -5.16 11.56
N PHE A 138 -3.53 -6.09 10.62
CA PHE A 138 -2.61 -7.21 10.80
C PHE A 138 -1.16 -6.76 10.73
N PHE A 139 -0.76 -6.05 9.67
CA PHE A 139 0.64 -5.73 9.45
C PHE A 139 1.16 -4.62 10.37
N SER A 140 0.33 -3.71 10.86
CA SER A 140 0.72 -2.70 11.87
C SER A 140 1.24 -3.33 13.16
N ARG A 141 0.88 -4.59 13.45
CA ARG A 141 1.37 -5.33 14.63
C ARG A 141 2.75 -5.95 14.43
N HIS A 142 3.24 -5.97 13.19
CA HIS A 142 4.43 -6.70 12.79
C HIS A 142 5.46 -5.85 12.05
N VAL A 143 5.03 -4.74 11.45
CA VAL A 143 5.87 -3.81 10.69
C VAL A 143 5.81 -2.47 11.41
N ASP A 144 6.96 -2.05 11.94
CA ASP A 144 7.10 -0.78 12.64
C ASP A 144 6.76 0.40 11.71
N GLU A 145 6.05 1.39 12.25
CA GLU A 145 5.67 2.63 11.56
C GLU A 145 4.82 2.45 10.29
N LEU A 146 4.24 1.26 10.06
CA LEU A 146 3.44 1.01 8.86
C LEU A 146 2.26 1.99 8.70
N GLU A 147 1.58 2.31 9.81
CA GLU A 147 0.45 3.26 9.79
C GLU A 147 0.92 4.65 9.35
N ASN A 148 2.01 5.15 9.94
CA ASN A 148 2.61 6.42 9.56
C ASN A 148 3.00 6.44 8.08
N LEU A 149 3.64 5.39 7.58
CA LEU A 149 4.03 5.28 6.17
C LEU A 149 2.82 5.27 5.23
N ILE A 150 1.71 4.67 5.66
CA ILE A 150 0.46 4.66 4.91
C ILE A 150 -0.16 6.06 4.92
N ASP A 151 -0.19 6.72 6.07
CA ASP A 151 -0.78 8.04 6.24
C ASP A 151 0.00 9.10 5.46
N GLU A 152 1.34 9.07 5.51
CA GLU A 152 2.20 9.92 4.67
C GLU A 152 1.98 9.69 3.17
N ALA A 153 1.70 8.45 2.77
CA ALA A 153 1.46 8.12 1.37
C ALA A 153 0.04 8.47 0.90
N ARG A 154 -0.91 8.71 1.83
CA ARG A 154 -2.27 9.13 1.48
C ARG A 154 -2.24 10.59 1.06
N PHE A 155 -2.59 10.82 -0.21
CA PHE A 155 -2.82 12.17 -0.75
C PHE A 155 -4.18 12.77 -0.33
N GLU A 156 -5.03 12.00 0.34
CA GLU A 156 -6.39 12.39 0.71
C GLU A 156 -6.42 12.81 2.18
N MET A 157 -6.84 14.05 2.45
CA MET A 157 -7.21 14.52 3.78
C MET A 157 -8.34 13.64 4.32
N THR A 158 -8.17 13.13 5.53
CA THR A 158 -9.28 12.57 6.30
C THR A 158 -10.32 13.66 6.56
N ALA A 159 -11.56 13.27 6.90
CA ALA A 159 -12.55 14.26 7.32
C ALA A 159 -12.06 15.05 8.54
N ASP A 160 -11.29 14.42 9.41
CA ASP A 160 -10.68 15.06 10.58
C ASP A 160 -9.58 16.05 10.15
N ASP A 161 -8.74 15.70 9.16
CA ASP A 161 -7.74 16.62 8.59
C ASP A 161 -8.39 17.87 7.96
N PHE A 162 -9.63 17.76 7.45
CA PHE A 162 -10.41 18.89 6.94
C PHE A 162 -10.93 19.82 8.03
N PHE A 163 -11.13 19.32 9.25
CA PHE A 163 -11.58 20.11 10.39
C PHE A 163 -10.43 20.53 11.31
N GLU A 164 -9.22 19.99 11.14
CA GLU A 164 -8.04 20.51 11.81
C GLU A 164 -7.70 21.89 11.23
N PRO A 165 -7.65 22.94 12.07
CA PRO A 165 -7.20 24.24 11.60
C PRO A 165 -5.76 24.12 11.14
N ASP A 166 -5.50 24.39 9.87
CA ASP A 166 -4.15 24.51 9.32
C ASP A 166 -3.44 25.68 10.03
N VAL A 167 -2.71 25.33 11.09
CA VAL A 167 -2.03 26.29 11.98
C VAL A 167 -0.99 27.09 11.20
N GLU A 168 -0.43 26.53 10.13
CA GLU A 168 0.56 27.18 9.28
C GLU A 168 -0.13 28.21 8.37
N ALA A 169 -1.27 27.84 7.75
CA ALA A 169 -2.09 28.80 7.00
C ALA A 169 -2.66 29.93 7.88
N MET A 170 -3.06 29.63 9.12
CA MET A 170 -3.52 30.65 10.07
C MET A 170 -2.41 31.60 10.50
N ALA A 171 -1.17 31.12 10.62
CA ALA A 171 -0.01 31.97 10.92
C ALA A 171 0.34 32.88 9.74
N ASP A 172 0.24 32.37 8.51
CA ASP A 172 0.45 33.14 7.29
C ASP A 172 -0.64 34.20 7.09
N GLU A 173 -1.91 33.86 7.30
CA GLU A 173 -3.02 34.84 7.27
C GLU A 173 -2.83 35.94 8.33
N ALA A 174 -2.46 35.58 9.57
CA ALA A 174 -2.18 36.56 10.61
C ALA A 174 -0.98 37.48 10.29
N TYR A 175 0.02 36.95 9.59
CA TYR A 175 1.17 37.73 9.13
C TYR A 175 0.82 38.67 7.97
N ILE A 176 -0.04 38.22 7.04
CA ILE A 176 -0.57 39.05 5.95
C ILE A 176 -1.43 40.18 6.51
N ASP A 177 -2.37 39.90 7.43
CA ASP A 177 -3.19 40.91 8.10
C ASP A 177 -2.34 41.95 8.86
N TYR A 178 -1.27 41.50 9.53
CA TYR A 178 -0.34 42.40 10.20
C TYR A 178 0.38 43.33 9.22
N LEU A 179 0.80 42.81 8.07
CA LEU A 179 1.43 43.61 7.02
C LEU A 179 0.42 44.62 6.45
N GLU A 180 -0.80 44.20 6.12
CA GLU A 180 -1.83 45.08 5.58
C GLU A 180 -2.21 46.21 6.55
N GLY A 181 -2.40 45.89 7.83
CA GLY A 181 -2.65 46.90 8.87
C GLY A 181 -1.49 47.87 9.08
N ALA A 182 -0.24 47.41 8.93
CA ALA A 182 0.94 48.27 9.00
C ALA A 182 1.09 49.20 7.78
N TYR A 183 0.58 48.80 6.62
CA TYR A 183 0.56 49.62 5.40
C TYR A 183 -0.56 50.68 5.42
N GLU A 184 -1.72 50.37 6.00
CA GLU A 184 -2.82 51.34 6.17
C GLU A 184 -2.43 52.49 7.12
N ASP A 185 -1.68 52.21 8.18
CA ASP A 185 -1.23 53.21 9.17
C ASP A 185 -0.12 54.14 8.63
N LEU A 186 0.57 53.73 7.56
CA LEU A 186 1.57 54.55 6.84
C LEU A 186 0.93 55.43 5.74
N GLY A 187 -0.35 55.23 5.42
CA GLY A 187 -1.07 55.93 4.36
C GLY A 187 -1.67 57.28 4.75
N GLU A 188 -1.87 57.56 6.05
CA GLU A 188 -2.41 58.84 6.53
C GLU A 188 -1.29 59.85 6.88
N GLY A 189 -0.39 60.08 5.92
CA GLY A 189 0.77 60.97 6.06
C GLY A 189 0.80 62.10 5.03
N LYS A 190 -0.10 63.09 5.17
CA LYS A 190 -0.05 64.48 4.65
C LYS A 190 0.52 64.71 3.23
N TRP A 191 -0.36 65.14 2.32
CA TRP A 191 -0.15 66.33 1.49
C TRP A 191 -1.41 67.20 1.52
#